data_AF-A0A838DWF4-F1
#
_entry.id   AF-A0A838DWF4-F1
#
_cell.length_a   1.000
_cell.length_b   1.000
_cell.length_c   1.000
_cell.angle_alpha   90.00
_cell.angle_beta   90.00
_cell.angle_gamma   90.00
#
_symmetry.space_group_name_H-M   'P 1'
#
loop_
_entity.id
_entity.type
_entity.pdbx_description
1 polymer ?
#
loop_
_entity_poly.entity_id
_entity_poly.type
_entity_poly.pdbx_seq_one_letter_code
_entity_poly.pdbx_strand_id
1 'polypeptide(L)'
;MLRGKFYGDKGYIMNGELLGRLSSKRIHVVNKIRKNRRNILMDVSDKLLLERRGIIESVDSILKNTCHIERCRYRKQITLLNNGC
;
A
#
# COMPACT_ATOMS: atom_id res chain seq x y z
N MET A 1 -8.63 -0.69 -14.27
CA MET A 1 -7.22 -0.34 -14.58
C MET A 1 -6.62 0.35 -13.36
N LEU A 2 -5.64 -0.27 -12.69
CA LEU A 2 -5.07 0.27 -11.45
C LEU A 2 -4.02 1.34 -11.81
N ARG A 3 -4.20 2.56 -11.31
CA ARG A 3 -3.25 3.67 -11.45
C ARG A 3 -3.06 4.32 -10.09
N GLY A 4 -1.83 4.64 -9.73
CA GLY A 4 -1.56 5.32 -8.47
C GLY A 4 -0.19 5.00 -7.88
N LYS A 5 0.07 5.62 -6.73
CA LYS A 5 1.27 5.38 -5.92
C LYS A 5 0.97 4.29 -4.88
N PHE A 6 1.85 3.31 -4.76
CA PHE A 6 1.78 2.25 -3.77
C PHE A 6 2.90 2.44 -2.74
N TYR A 7 2.53 2.64 -1.48
CA TYR A 7 3.47 2.83 -0.38
C TYR A 7 3.69 1.48 0.32
N GLY A 8 4.86 0.88 0.10
CA GLY A 8 5.20 -0.46 0.57
C GLY A 8 6.26 -0.43 1.66
N ASP A 9 6.15 -1.33 2.65
CA ASP A 9 7.14 -1.47 3.74
C ASP A 9 8.22 -2.50 3.38
N LYS A 10 7.81 -3.49 2.58
CA LYS A 10 8.65 -4.60 2.13
C LYS A 10 9.56 -4.17 0.98
N GLY A 11 10.62 -3.42 1.30
CA GLY A 11 11.66 -3.05 0.35
C GLY A 11 12.38 -4.25 -0.31
N TYR A 12 12.14 -5.48 0.15
CA TYR A 12 12.72 -6.72 -0.37
C TYR A 12 11.93 -7.36 -1.53
N ILE A 13 10.65 -7.02 -1.73
CA ILE A 13 9.83 -7.61 -2.81
C ILE A 13 10.11 -6.94 -4.17
N MET A 14 10.67 -5.73 -4.14
CA MET A 14 10.80 -4.90 -5.33
C MET A 14 12.18 -5.10 -5.97
N ASN A 15 12.37 -6.10 -6.84
CA ASN A 15 13.54 -6.11 -7.71
C ASN A 15 13.42 -4.97 -8.76
N GLY A 16 14.54 -4.59 -9.40
CA GLY A 16 14.55 -3.49 -10.38
C GLY A 16 13.64 -3.74 -11.58
N GLU A 17 13.53 -5.00 -12.03
CA GLU A 17 12.69 -5.41 -13.15
C GLU A 17 11.19 -5.29 -12.85
N LEU A 18 10.77 -5.67 -11.64
CA LEU A 18 9.39 -5.57 -11.17
C LEU A 18 8.98 -4.10 -11.06
N LEU A 19 9.87 -3.25 -10.56
CA LEU A 19 9.68 -1.80 -10.56
C LEU A 19 9.50 -1.26 -11.99
N GLY A 20 10.33 -1.72 -12.94
CA GLY A 20 10.19 -1.38 -14.36
C GLY A 20 8.82 -1.79 -14.91
N ARG A 21 8.42 -3.04 -14.71
CA ARG A 21 7.11 -3.58 -15.16
C ARG A 21 5.92 -2.86 -14.53
N LEU A 22 6.01 -2.48 -13.26
CA LEU A 22 4.99 -1.70 -12.56
C LEU A 22 4.92 -0.26 -13.08
N SER A 23 6.07 0.34 -13.35
CA SER A 23 6.16 1.68 -13.96
C SER A 23 5.52 1.69 -15.36
N SER A 24 5.76 0.66 -16.18
CA SER A 24 5.08 0.49 -17.47
C SER A 24 3.55 0.42 -17.34
N LYS A 25 3.05 -0.10 -16.20
CA LYS A 25 1.62 -0.13 -15.87
C LYS A 25 1.11 1.15 -15.20
N ARG A 26 1.93 2.21 -15.12
CA ARG A 26 1.64 3.49 -14.41
C ARG A 26 1.35 3.29 -12.92
N ILE A 27 2.05 2.33 -12.30
CA ILE A 27 2.01 2.08 -10.87
C ILE A 27 3.38 2.47 -10.31
N HIS A 28 3.41 3.49 -9.47
CA HIS A 28 4.64 3.98 -8.85
C HIS A 28 4.76 3.42 -7.45
N VAL A 29 5.83 2.66 -7.19
CA VAL A 29 6.05 2.08 -5.86
C VAL A 29 7.00 2.96 -5.08
N VAL A 30 6.49 3.53 -3.99
CA VAL A 30 7.23 4.36 -3.05
C VAL A 30 7.61 3.49 -1.85
N ASN A 31 8.91 3.32 -1.61
CA ASN A 31 9.43 2.56 -0.46
C ASN A 31 10.53 3.36 0.23
N LYS A 32 10.82 3.04 1.48
CA LYS A 32 11.95 3.61 2.21
C LYS A 32 13.27 3.27 1.51
N ILE A 33 14.14 4.27 1.37
CA ILE A 33 15.49 4.10 0.83
C ILE A 33 16.30 3.23 1.81
N ARG A 34 16.93 2.16 1.31
CA ARG A 34 17.81 1.27 2.08
C ARG A 34 19.25 1.45 1.59
N LYS A 35 20.23 1.21 2.47
CA LYS A 35 21.67 1.38 2.17
C LYS A 35 22.15 0.63 0.91
N ASN A 36 21.55 -0.51 0.55
CA ASN A 36 21.97 -1.34 -0.59
C ASN A 36 21.09 -1.16 -1.86
N ARG A 37 20.39 -0.02 -1.99
CA ARG A 37 19.55 0.31 -3.15
C ARG A 37 20.06 1.60 -3.78
N ARG A 38 19.98 1.70 -5.10
CA ARG A 38 20.25 2.98 -5.80
C ARG A 38 19.32 4.03 -5.21
N ASN A 39 19.91 5.15 -4.78
CA ASN A 39 19.15 6.27 -4.25
C ASN A 39 18.36 6.89 -5.40
N ILE A 40 17.04 6.85 -5.31
CA ILE A 40 16.14 7.46 -6.30
C ILE A 40 15.60 8.74 -5.65
N LEU A 41 15.61 9.84 -6.40
CA LEU A 41 14.97 11.07 -5.97
C LEU A 41 13.48 10.80 -5.72
N MET A 42 13.04 11.14 -4.51
CA MET A 42 11.67 10.94 -4.05
C MET A 42 11.06 12.30 -3.76
N ASP A 43 9.78 12.46 -4.06
CA ASP A 43 9.05 13.68 -3.74
C ASP A 43 9.01 13.92 -2.22
N VAL A 44 8.99 15.18 -1.81
CA VAL A 44 8.98 15.56 -0.38
C VAL A 44 7.72 15.03 0.30
N SER A 45 6.58 15.05 -0.40
CA SER A 45 5.31 14.52 0.09
C SER A 45 5.39 13.00 0.31
N ASP A 46 6.00 12.29 -0.64
CA ASP A 46 6.22 10.84 -0.55
C ASP A 46 7.13 10.48 0.63
N LYS A 47 8.16 11.30 0.88
CA LYS A 47 9.02 11.16 2.06
C LYS A 47 8.24 11.36 3.36
N LEU A 48 7.44 12.42 3.44
CA LEU A 48 6.65 12.74 4.63
C LEU A 48 5.64 11.62 4.94
N LEU A 49 4.98 11.08 3.91
CA LEU A 49 4.03 9.97 4.05
C LEU A 49 4.71 8.70 4.56
N LEU A 50 5.92 8.40 4.08
CA LEU A 50 6.69 7.25 4.59
C LEU A 50 7.11 7.44 6.05
N GLU A 51 7.51 8.65 6.46
CA GLU A 51 7.89 8.95 7.85
C GLU A 51 6.68 8.92 8.80
N ARG A 52 5.51 9.39 8.35
CA ARG A 52 4.26 9.40 9.14
C ARG A 52 3.45 8.11 9.02
N ARG A 53 3.96 7.12 8.31
CA ARG A 53 3.20 5.93 7.94
C ARG A 53 2.67 5.13 9.13
N GLY A 54 3.42 5.03 10.23
CA GLY A 54 2.95 4.32 11.42
C GLY A 54 1.65 4.91 11.99
N ILE A 55 1.50 6.24 11.92
CA ILE A 55 0.27 6.94 12.34
C ILE A 55 -0.85 6.62 11.34
N ILE A 56 -0.56 6.72 10.04
CA ILE A 56 -1.54 6.42 8.98
C ILE A 56 -2.05 4.98 9.08
N GLU A 57 -1.16 4.00 9.30
CA GLU A 57 -1.51 2.59 9.44
C GLU A 57 -2.28 2.32 10.75
N SER A 58 -1.97 3.05 11.82
CA SER A 58 -2.72 2.95 13.09
C SER A 58 -4.14 3.49 12.94
N VAL A 59 -4.31 4.64 12.28
CA VAL A 59 -5.63 5.20 11.96
C VAL A 59 -6.38 4.24 11.03
N ASP A 60 -5.73 3.70 10.00
CA ASP A 60 -6.33 2.70 9.11
C ASP A 60 -6.79 1.46 9.90
N SER A 61 -5.99 0.96 10.83
CA SER A 61 -6.35 -0.18 11.69
C SER A 61 -7.58 0.12 12.57
N ILE A 62 -7.67 1.32 13.16
CA ILE A 62 -8.82 1.74 13.94
C ILE A 62 -10.06 1.82 13.05
N LEU A 63 -9.98 2.50 11.91
CA LEU A 63 -11.09 2.65 10.98
C LEU A 63 -11.58 1.30 10.47
N LYS A 64 -10.66 0.38 10.15
CA LYS A 64 -10.98 -0.99 9.75
C LYS A 64 -11.76 -1.76 10.81
N ASN A 65 -11.38 -1.61 12.07
CA ASN A 65 -12.04 -2.25 13.19
C ASN A 65 -13.42 -1.61 13.47
N THR A 66 -13.48 -0.29 13.59
CA THR A 66 -14.71 0.46 13.92
C THR A 66 -15.75 0.34 12.81
N CYS A 67 -15.34 0.54 11.55
CA CYS A 67 -16.25 0.50 10.41
C CYS A 67 -16.43 -0.93 9.85
N HIS A 68 -15.88 -1.96 10.50
CA HIS A 68 -16.00 -3.36 10.08
C HIS A 68 -15.56 -3.61 8.62
N ILE A 69 -14.70 -2.75 8.06
CA ILE A 69 -14.34 -2.71 6.63
C ILE A 69 -13.62 -4.00 6.21
N GLU A 70 -12.79 -4.56 7.08
CA GLU A 70 -12.06 -5.80 6.80
C GLU A 70 -13.00 -7.00 6.62
N ARG A 71 -14.07 -7.08 7.43
CA ARG A 71 -15.07 -8.14 7.34
C ARG A 71 -15.88 -8.02 6.04
N CYS A 72 -16.20 -6.80 5.60
CA CYS A 72 -16.87 -6.54 4.33
C CYS A 72 -16.01 -6.89 3.09
N ARG A 73 -14.68 -6.75 3.16
CA ARG A 73 -13.77 -7.08 2.06
C ARG A 73 -13.51 -8.58 1.93
N TYR A 74 -13.36 -9.30 3.04
CA TYR A 74 -13.14 -10.76 3.04
C TYR A 74 -14.45 -11.55 2.80
N ARG A 75 -15.60 -11.07 3.29
CA ARG A 75 -16.90 -11.75 3.11
C ARG A 75 -17.62 -11.47 1.78
N LYS A 76 -17.02 -10.76 0.82
CA LYS A 76 -17.58 -10.70 -0.55
C LYS A 76 -17.43 -12.00 -1.35
N GLN A 77 -16.67 -12.98 -0.86
CA GLN A 77 -16.61 -14.32 -1.48
C GLN A 77 -17.41 -15.39 -0.72
N ILE A 78 -17.92 -15.10 0.50
CA ILE A 78 -18.67 -16.06 1.33
C ILE A 78 -19.89 -15.37 1.97
N THR A 79 -20.66 -14.59 1.22
CA THR A 79 -21.98 -14.13 1.68
C THR A 79 -22.92 -13.97 0.48
N LEU A 80 -23.31 -15.11 -0.09
CA LEU A 80 -24.59 -15.25 -0.79
C LEU A 80 -25.67 -15.90 0.08
N LEU A 81 -25.42 -16.11 1.39
CA LEU A 81 -26.35 -16.90 2.21
C LEU A 81 -26.81 -16.36 3.55
N ASN A 82 -26.32 -15.25 4.12
CA ASN A 82 -26.98 -14.73 5.33
C ASN A 82 -26.69 -13.24 5.56
N ASN A 83 -27.70 -12.42 5.28
CA ASN A 83 -28.14 -11.19 5.96
C ASN A 83 -27.07 -10.34 6.69
N GLY A 84 -26.92 -9.10 6.19
CA GLY A 84 -26.33 -7.96 6.91
C GLY A 84 -24.85 -7.68 6.57
N CYS A 85 -24.56 -6.42 6.22
CA CYS A 85 -23.25 -5.84 6.53
C CYS A 85 -23.12 -5.69 8.04
#